data_AF-A0A1A9V3U2-F1
#
_entry.id   AF-A0A1A9V3U2-F1
#
_cell.length_a   1.000
_cell.length_b   1.000
_cell.length_c   1.000
_cell.angle_alpha   90.00
_cell.angle_beta   90.00
_cell.angle_gamma   90.00
#
_symmetry.space_group_name_H-M   'P 1'
#
loop_
_entity.id
_entity.type
_entity.pdbx_description
1 polymer ?
#
loop_
_entity_poly.entity_id
_entity_poly.type
_entity_poly.pdbx_seq_one_letter_code
_entity_poly.pdbx_strand_id
1 'polypeptide(L)'
;MNFTNIVGQFFLYFSLRVNSKYIKMSDILPRNSIHDLTPPMARESPAGEASSDSDELDGEHSNNDRPEQSPHKSEKDKGFSKKSNIVSENKAKLQKESKTYSLPIGPNLIVFICGMLVAIIVAFAFTAGDFSWSETGRKNCSYENLQKQYTGLDHDVWVNLQTGIENILNKASSKSANYLFIYDHGDVRSIVKKMATHAAKCFDNSQPLAEMGKDDFNSKEVITDFGKIVERFKAIIERSNVVLIVNLNEVPGETAEALHVICDTENPIRKDLVVFLTLRMPTIANENVQEKVEEELEKMWGSKLTDNKLGPLITRVADSVINLQQK
;
A
#
# COMPACT_ATOMS: atom_id res chain seq x y z
N MET A 1 -12.66 -48.68 9.09
CA MET A 1 -11.77 -47.50 8.95
C MET A 1 -11.90 -47.01 7.52
N ASN A 2 -12.51 -45.84 7.33
CA ASN A 2 -12.97 -45.38 6.01
C ASN A 2 -11.80 -44.76 5.21
N PHE A 3 -11.62 -45.24 3.99
CA PHE A 3 -10.56 -44.88 3.04
C PHE A 3 -10.56 -43.40 2.64
N THR A 4 -11.65 -42.68 2.89
CA THR A 4 -11.82 -41.26 2.57
C THR A 4 -11.02 -40.32 3.47
N ASN A 5 -10.62 -40.73 4.68
CA ASN A 5 -9.86 -39.86 5.59
C ASN A 5 -8.34 -39.84 5.34
N ILE A 6 -7.79 -40.79 4.59
CA ILE A 6 -6.34 -40.87 4.33
C ILE A 6 -5.93 -39.99 3.15
N VAL A 7 -6.80 -39.86 2.14
CA VAL A 7 -6.53 -39.04 0.94
C VAL A 7 -6.55 -37.54 1.27
N GLY A 8 -7.38 -37.12 2.24
CA GLY A 8 -7.45 -35.72 2.70
C GLY A 8 -6.21 -35.23 3.44
N GLN A 9 -5.53 -36.08 4.22
CA GLN A 9 -4.30 -35.68 4.92
C GLN A 9 -3.07 -35.60 4.01
N PHE A 10 -3.03 -36.37 2.92
CA PHE A 10 -1.90 -36.33 1.98
C PHE A 10 -1.88 -35.05 1.13
N PHE A 11 -3.05 -34.51 0.77
CA PHE A 11 -3.14 -33.27 -0.01
C PHE A 11 -2.69 -32.02 0.78
N LEU A 12 -2.99 -31.96 2.08
CA LEU A 12 -2.55 -30.85 2.93
C LEU A 12 -1.03 -30.84 3.17
N TYR A 13 -0.37 -31.99 3.12
CA TYR A 13 1.08 -32.08 3.35
C TYR A 13 1.91 -31.68 2.11
N PHE A 14 1.35 -31.81 0.90
CA PHE A 14 2.06 -31.49 -0.34
C PHE A 14 1.97 -30.01 -0.76
N SER A 15 0.90 -29.30 -0.37
CA SER A 15 0.77 -27.85 -0.64
C SER A 15 1.74 -26.96 0.15
N LEU A 16 2.39 -27.48 1.21
CA LEU A 16 3.28 -26.70 2.07
C LEU A 16 4.76 -26.71 1.66
N ARG A 17 5.14 -27.32 0.53
CA ARG A 17 6.57 -27.51 0.17
C ARG A 17 7.03 -27.00 -1.19
N VAL A 18 6.22 -26.24 -1.92
CA VAL A 18 6.64 -25.62 -3.18
C VAL A 18 6.56 -24.10 -3.07
N ASN A 19 7.52 -23.51 -2.36
CA ASN A 19 7.94 -22.12 -2.61
C ASN A 19 9.28 -21.86 -1.92
N SER A 20 10.34 -22.30 -2.59
CA SER A 20 11.68 -21.76 -2.39
C SER A 20 12.50 -22.16 -3.58
N LYS A 21 12.67 -21.22 -4.54
CA LYS A 21 13.90 -21.07 -5.32
C LYS A 21 13.81 -19.94 -6.36
N TYR A 22 14.74 -19.00 -6.19
CA TYR A 22 15.32 -18.05 -7.15
C TYR A 22 14.47 -16.87 -7.64
N ILE A 23 14.67 -15.71 -7.02
CA ILE A 23 14.76 -14.43 -7.73
C ILE A 23 16.21 -13.95 -7.59
N LYS A 24 16.88 -13.85 -8.73
CA LYS A 24 18.23 -13.30 -8.89
C LYS A 24 18.13 -11.78 -8.79
N MET A 25 18.97 -11.18 -7.96
CA MET A 25 18.98 -9.76 -7.61
C MET A 25 20.29 -9.15 -8.11
N SER A 26 20.23 -8.21 -9.07
CA SER A 26 21.29 -7.31 -9.57
C SER A 26 20.82 -6.78 -10.93
N ASP A 27 20.68 -5.48 -11.24
CA ASP A 27 21.54 -4.34 -10.90
C ASP A 27 20.72 -3.08 -10.60
N ILE A 28 20.93 -2.49 -9.42
CA ILE A 28 20.50 -1.13 -9.09
C ILE A 28 21.74 -0.25 -9.21
N LEU A 29 21.71 0.72 -10.13
CA LEU A 29 22.73 1.75 -10.23
C LEU A 29 22.68 2.64 -8.96
N PRO A 30 23.83 2.99 -8.35
CA PRO A 30 23.85 3.80 -7.15
C PRO A 30 23.40 5.24 -7.46
N ARG A 31 22.44 5.73 -6.68
CA ARG A 31 22.01 7.12 -6.66
C ARG A 31 23.09 7.94 -5.95
N ASN A 32 23.67 8.92 -6.64
CA ASN A 32 24.67 9.82 -6.06
C ASN A 32 24.06 10.66 -4.92
N SER A 33 24.79 10.75 -3.83
CA SER A 33 24.48 11.55 -2.63
C SER A 33 24.55 13.05 -2.95
N ILE A 34 23.46 13.79 -2.65
CA ILE A 34 23.38 15.26 -2.75
C ILE A 34 23.55 15.88 -1.36
N HIS A 35 24.57 15.46 -0.63
CA HIS A 35 24.99 16.12 0.60
C HIS A 35 26.45 16.55 0.45
N ASP A 36 26.65 17.57 -0.37
CA ASP A 36 27.81 18.46 -0.34
C ASP A 36 27.44 19.75 -1.09
N LEU A 37 26.58 20.56 -0.47
CA LEU A 37 26.45 21.97 -0.82
C LEU A 37 26.76 22.78 0.42
N THR A 38 28.02 23.18 0.50
CA THR A 38 28.55 24.19 1.42
C THR A 38 27.73 25.49 1.29
N PRO A 39 27.23 26.08 2.38
CA PRO A 39 26.56 27.37 2.32
C PRO A 39 27.54 28.46 1.89
N PRO A 40 27.17 29.39 0.98
CA PRO A 40 27.99 30.56 0.72
C PRO A 40 27.99 31.48 1.95
N MET A 41 29.20 31.87 2.36
CA MET A 41 29.47 32.79 3.46
C MET A 41 28.72 34.12 3.29
N ALA A 42 28.09 34.55 4.38
CA ALA A 42 27.53 35.88 4.53
C ALA A 42 28.60 36.96 4.32
N ARG A 43 28.27 37.93 3.47
CA ARG A 43 29.10 39.11 3.21
C ARG A 43 28.63 40.23 4.14
N GLU A 44 29.47 40.59 5.10
CA GLU A 44 29.37 41.83 5.88
C GLU A 44 29.68 43.05 5.00
N SER A 45 28.91 44.13 5.18
CA SER A 45 29.33 45.55 5.21
C SER A 45 28.10 46.47 5.08
N PRO A 46 28.18 47.77 5.42
CA PRO A 46 28.56 48.32 6.72
C PRO A 46 27.52 49.37 7.19
N ALA A 47 27.76 49.89 8.40
CA ALA A 47 27.00 50.90 9.11
C ALA A 47 26.75 52.21 8.34
N GLY A 48 25.62 52.86 8.67
CA GLY A 48 25.31 54.25 8.36
C GLY A 48 24.20 54.76 9.30
N GLU A 49 24.55 55.77 10.09
CA GLU A 49 23.90 56.31 11.28
C GLU A 49 22.70 57.25 11.02
N ALA A 50 22.15 57.75 12.14
CA ALA A 50 21.23 58.88 12.37
C ALA A 50 19.75 58.50 12.57
N SER A 51 19.27 58.33 13.80
CA SER A 51 18.89 59.32 14.84
C SER A 51 17.41 59.70 14.77
N SER A 52 16.66 59.47 15.84
CA SER A 52 15.87 60.51 16.55
C SER A 52 14.97 59.87 17.63
N ASP A 53 15.37 60.11 18.88
CA ASP A 53 14.65 60.40 20.13
C ASP A 53 13.14 60.15 20.33
N SER A 54 12.83 59.99 21.63
CA SER A 54 11.57 60.12 22.41
C SER A 54 10.73 58.84 22.58
N ASP A 55 10.26 58.44 23.76
CA ASP A 55 10.36 58.97 25.12
C ASP A 55 10.07 57.84 26.14
N GLU A 56 10.61 58.03 27.35
CA GLU A 56 10.28 57.40 28.63
C GLU A 56 8.78 57.17 28.87
N LEU A 57 8.45 56.06 29.53
CA LEU A 57 7.62 56.10 30.75
C LEU A 57 7.72 54.78 31.54
N ASP A 58 8.02 54.97 32.82
CA ASP A 58 8.26 53.98 33.86
C ASP A 58 7.03 53.14 34.26
N GLY A 59 7.30 51.96 34.81
CA GLY A 59 6.30 51.11 35.46
C GLY A 59 6.94 49.97 36.26
N GLU A 60 7.24 50.25 37.52
CA GLU A 60 7.91 49.39 38.50
C GLU A 60 7.16 48.11 38.93
N HIS A 61 7.97 47.11 39.31
CA HIS A 61 7.84 46.15 40.43
C HIS A 61 6.61 45.22 40.54
N SER A 62 6.87 43.90 40.54
CA SER A 62 7.10 43.19 41.82
C SER A 62 7.52 41.73 41.67
N ASN A 63 8.40 41.36 42.60
CA ASN A 63 9.04 40.08 42.85
C ASN A 63 8.07 38.90 42.96
N ASN A 64 8.55 37.71 42.60
CA ASN A 64 8.26 36.55 43.43
C ASN A 64 9.32 35.46 43.35
N ASP A 65 9.54 34.90 44.52
CA ASP A 65 10.73 34.21 44.98
C ASP A 65 10.90 32.78 44.45
N ARG A 66 12.18 32.44 44.35
CA ARG A 66 12.79 31.11 44.26
C ARG A 66 12.82 30.44 45.64
N PRO A 67 12.73 29.10 45.70
CA PRO A 67 13.85 28.32 46.26
C PRO A 67 14.16 27.10 45.33
N GLU A 68 15.39 26.80 44.89
CA GLU A 68 16.45 26.04 45.63
C GLU A 68 15.89 24.82 46.38
N GLN A 69 16.33 23.57 46.29
CA GLN A 69 17.47 22.78 45.80
C GLN A 69 16.89 21.35 45.60
N SER A 70 17.44 20.41 44.81
CA SER A 70 18.71 19.72 45.06
C SER A 70 18.94 18.63 43.98
N PRO A 71 20.17 18.09 43.88
CA PRO A 71 20.59 17.19 42.82
C PRO A 71 20.66 15.72 43.29
N HIS A 72 20.25 14.78 42.44
CA HIS A 72 20.57 13.36 42.60
C HIS A 72 21.06 12.80 41.25
N LYS A 73 22.38 12.66 41.08
CA LYS A 73 23.26 11.54 41.46
C LYS A 73 23.38 10.54 40.29
N SER A 74 24.55 10.61 39.65
CA SER A 74 25.09 9.59 38.77
C SER A 74 25.25 8.27 39.52
N GLU A 75 24.89 7.15 38.90
CA GLU A 75 25.38 5.84 39.30
C GLU A 75 25.76 5.02 38.06
N LYS A 76 27.07 5.00 37.79
CA LYS A 76 27.74 3.86 37.16
C LYS A 76 27.47 2.64 38.04
N ASP A 77 27.02 1.53 37.48
CA ASP A 77 27.73 0.27 37.68
C ASP A 77 27.18 -0.91 36.86
N LYS A 78 28.13 -1.78 36.50
CA LYS A 78 28.00 -3.25 36.32
C LYS A 78 27.03 -3.71 35.22
N GLY A 79 27.52 -4.16 34.06
CA GLY A 79 28.51 -5.22 33.97
C GLY A 79 27.94 -6.53 34.52
N PHE A 80 26.99 -7.15 33.80
CA PHE A 80 26.64 -8.56 34.01
C PHE A 80 26.81 -9.33 32.70
N SER A 81 28.02 -9.84 32.55
CA SER A 81 28.34 -11.03 31.76
C SER A 81 27.38 -12.15 32.14
N LYS A 82 26.48 -12.52 31.24
CA LYS A 82 25.75 -13.80 31.33
C LYS A 82 26.33 -14.76 30.30
N LYS A 83 27.51 -15.26 30.67
CA LYS A 83 28.10 -16.48 30.14
C LYS A 83 27.31 -17.66 30.70
N SER A 84 26.47 -18.28 29.88
CA SER A 84 25.93 -19.62 30.17
C SER A 84 26.56 -20.62 29.19
N ASN A 85 27.74 -21.10 29.54
CA ASN A 85 28.22 -22.41 29.13
C ASN A 85 27.59 -23.42 30.10
N ILE A 86 26.59 -24.19 29.66
CA ILE A 86 26.15 -25.39 30.37
C ILE A 86 25.81 -26.47 29.33
N VAL A 87 26.73 -27.45 29.30
CA VAL A 87 26.48 -28.91 29.19
C VAL A 87 26.10 -29.41 27.80
N SER A 88 27.06 -29.97 27.06
CA SER A 88 27.63 -31.32 27.24
C SER A 88 26.58 -32.40 26.98
N GLU A 89 26.75 -33.01 25.80
CA GLU A 89 26.82 -34.46 25.66
C GLU A 89 25.57 -35.26 26.02
N ASN A 90 24.79 -35.58 24.99
CA ASN A 90 24.17 -36.90 24.86
C ASN A 90 23.98 -37.24 23.37
N LYS A 91 25.08 -37.67 22.73
CA LYS A 91 25.04 -38.51 21.53
C LYS A 91 24.53 -39.89 21.95
N ALA A 92 23.21 -40.04 22.07
CA ALA A 92 22.60 -41.36 22.07
C ALA A 92 22.73 -41.93 20.64
N LYS A 93 23.80 -42.70 20.40
CA LYS A 93 23.88 -43.66 19.29
C LYS A 93 22.79 -44.71 19.51
N LEU A 94 21.59 -44.43 19.02
CA LEU A 94 20.56 -45.45 18.87
C LEU A 94 20.79 -46.12 17.50
N GLN A 95 21.75 -47.06 17.47
CA GLN A 95 21.81 -48.08 16.43
C GLN A 95 20.53 -48.91 16.53
N LYS A 96 19.47 -48.46 15.83
CA LYS A 96 18.34 -49.33 15.52
C LYS A 96 18.84 -50.29 14.44
N GLU A 97 19.10 -51.53 14.83
CA GLU A 97 19.14 -52.65 13.90
C GLU A 97 17.86 -52.61 13.04
N SER A 98 18.00 -52.16 11.79
CA SER A 98 16.98 -52.39 10.79
C SER A 98 17.02 -53.88 10.47
N LYS A 99 16.21 -54.67 11.19
CA LYS A 99 15.89 -56.02 10.75
C LYS A 99 15.23 -55.89 9.38
N THR A 100 15.99 -56.22 8.33
CA THR A 100 15.51 -56.32 6.97
C THR A 100 14.54 -57.49 6.93
N TYR A 101 13.26 -57.22 7.16
CA TYR A 101 12.19 -58.15 6.90
C TYR A 101 12.05 -58.26 5.38
N SER A 102 12.78 -59.18 4.77
CA SER A 102 12.55 -59.62 3.40
C SER A 102 11.22 -60.38 3.39
N LEU A 103 10.11 -59.66 3.25
CA LEU A 103 8.82 -60.28 2.98
C LEU A 103 8.96 -61.09 1.68
N PRO A 104 8.52 -62.35 1.63
CA PRO A 104 8.49 -63.11 0.39
C PRO A 104 7.52 -62.40 -0.56
N ILE A 105 8.08 -61.68 -1.53
CA ILE A 105 7.35 -61.00 -2.59
C ILE A 105 6.81 -62.11 -3.49
N GLY A 106 5.64 -62.63 -3.14
CA GLY A 106 4.89 -63.50 -4.04
C GLY A 106 4.56 -62.73 -5.33
N PRO A 107 4.46 -63.42 -6.49
CA PRO A 107 4.23 -62.78 -7.78
C PRO A 107 3.01 -61.86 -7.81
N ASN A 108 2.02 -62.11 -6.94
CA ASN A 108 0.80 -61.30 -6.81
C ASN A 108 1.05 -59.89 -6.26
N LEU A 109 2.09 -59.66 -5.43
CA LEU A 109 2.38 -58.34 -4.86
C LEU A 109 2.92 -57.38 -5.94
N ILE A 110 3.74 -57.89 -6.85
CA ILE A 110 4.32 -57.11 -7.95
C ILE A 110 3.21 -56.61 -8.88
N VAL A 111 2.24 -57.46 -9.20
CA VAL A 111 1.08 -57.09 -10.04
C VAL A 111 0.26 -55.99 -9.38
N PHE A 112 0.03 -56.05 -8.07
CA PHE A 112 -0.68 -55.01 -7.32
C PHE A 112 0.08 -53.67 -7.31
N ILE A 113 1.40 -53.69 -7.12
CA ILE A 113 2.22 -52.47 -7.12
C ILE A 113 2.24 -51.83 -8.51
N CYS A 114 2.40 -52.63 -9.58
CA CYS A 114 2.34 -52.14 -10.95
C CYS A 114 0.96 -51.57 -11.29
N GLY A 115 -0.13 -52.23 -10.87
CA GLY A 115 -1.49 -51.73 -11.06
C GLY A 115 -1.74 -50.40 -10.36
N MET A 116 -1.26 -50.23 -9.13
CA MET A 116 -1.37 -48.97 -8.38
C MET A 116 -0.55 -47.84 -9.02
N LEU A 117 0.66 -48.13 -9.52
CA LEU A 117 1.47 -47.13 -10.22
C LEU A 117 0.82 -46.66 -11.52
N VAL A 118 0.25 -47.59 -12.31
CA VAL A 118 -0.50 -47.23 -13.52
C VAL A 118 -1.73 -46.40 -13.18
N ALA A 119 -2.48 -46.76 -12.14
CA ALA A 119 -3.65 -45.99 -11.69
C ALA A 119 -3.27 -44.57 -11.23
N ILE A 120 -2.15 -44.41 -10.53
CA ILE A 120 -1.64 -43.09 -10.12
C ILE A 120 -1.23 -42.28 -11.35
N ILE A 121 -0.51 -42.86 -12.31
CA ILE A 121 -0.10 -42.16 -13.54
C ILE A 121 -1.32 -41.73 -14.36
N VAL A 122 -2.32 -42.59 -14.48
CA VAL A 122 -3.58 -42.28 -15.17
C VAL A 122 -4.33 -41.18 -14.43
N ALA A 123 -4.46 -41.25 -13.11
CA ALA A 123 -5.08 -40.20 -12.31
C ALA A 123 -4.33 -38.86 -12.45
N PHE A 124 -3.00 -38.89 -12.46
CA PHE A 124 -2.17 -37.69 -12.66
C PHE A 124 -2.28 -37.14 -14.08
N ALA A 125 -2.43 -38.00 -15.09
CA ALA A 125 -2.64 -37.59 -16.48
C ALA A 125 -4.03 -36.97 -16.68
N PHE A 126 -5.07 -37.52 -16.03
CA PHE A 126 -6.41 -36.93 -16.04
C PHE A 126 -6.47 -35.61 -15.26
N THR A 127 -5.78 -35.47 -14.13
CA THR A 127 -5.74 -34.18 -13.40
C THR A 127 -4.80 -33.16 -14.04
N ALA A 128 -3.74 -33.59 -14.73
CA ALA A 128 -2.87 -32.70 -15.49
C ALA A 128 -3.49 -32.27 -16.84
N GLY A 129 -4.39 -33.07 -17.41
CA GLY A 129 -5.12 -32.75 -18.64
C GLY A 129 -6.03 -31.51 -18.51
N ASP A 130 -6.49 -31.23 -17.29
CA ASP A 130 -7.28 -30.02 -16.97
C ASP A 130 -6.43 -28.88 -16.40
N PHE A 131 -5.12 -29.07 -16.20
CA PHE A 131 -4.20 -27.97 -15.93
C PHE A 131 -3.86 -27.27 -17.25
N SER A 132 -4.90 -26.74 -17.89
CA SER A 132 -4.77 -25.64 -18.83
C SER A 132 -4.08 -24.51 -18.07
N TRP A 133 -2.75 -24.47 -18.17
CA TRP A 133 -1.98 -23.28 -17.87
C TRP A 133 -2.46 -22.26 -18.90
N SER A 134 -3.51 -21.52 -18.55
CA SER A 134 -3.96 -20.41 -19.37
C SER A 134 -2.78 -19.44 -19.37
N GLU A 135 -2.01 -19.48 -20.45
CA GLU A 135 -1.02 -18.47 -20.79
C GLU A 135 -1.85 -17.21 -21.02
N THR A 136 -2.20 -16.51 -19.94
CA THR A 136 -2.95 -15.28 -20.02
C THR A 136 -2.02 -14.29 -20.69
N GLY A 137 -2.21 -14.10 -22.00
CA GLY A 137 -1.48 -13.10 -22.76
C GLY A 137 -1.54 -11.76 -22.04
N ARG A 138 -0.48 -10.96 -22.19
CA ARG A 138 -0.37 -9.65 -21.55
C ARG A 138 -1.64 -8.84 -21.81
N LYS A 139 -2.36 -8.50 -20.75
CA LYS A 139 -3.56 -7.65 -20.80
C LYS A 139 -3.12 -6.23 -21.15
N ASN A 140 -3.82 -5.61 -22.08
CA ASN A 140 -3.64 -4.21 -22.50
C ASN A 140 -4.91 -3.44 -22.15
N CYS A 141 -4.76 -2.21 -21.65
CA CYS A 141 -5.85 -1.32 -21.29
C CYS A 141 -5.66 0.05 -21.98
N SER A 142 -5.93 0.10 -23.29
CA SER A 142 -5.65 1.29 -24.09
C SER A 142 -6.67 2.42 -23.87
N TYR A 143 -6.15 3.59 -23.48
CA TYR A 143 -6.91 4.82 -23.27
C TYR A 143 -7.05 5.70 -24.53
N GLU A 144 -6.62 5.22 -25.71
CA GLU A 144 -6.54 6.03 -26.94
C GLU A 144 -7.86 6.76 -27.29
N ASN A 145 -8.99 6.09 -27.13
CA ASN A 145 -10.30 6.68 -27.41
C ASN A 145 -10.69 7.80 -26.43
N LEU A 146 -10.26 7.70 -25.18
CA LEU A 146 -10.46 8.74 -24.18
C LEU A 146 -9.49 9.90 -24.40
N GLN A 147 -8.22 9.60 -24.72
CA GLN A 147 -7.21 10.60 -25.07
C GLN A 147 -7.66 11.48 -26.25
N LYS A 148 -8.24 10.88 -27.30
CA LYS A 148 -8.80 11.63 -28.44
C LYS A 148 -9.99 12.52 -28.07
N GLN A 149 -10.77 12.14 -27.05
CA GLN A 149 -11.90 12.94 -26.56
C GLN A 149 -11.45 14.07 -25.62
N TYR A 150 -10.31 13.91 -24.96
CA TYR A 150 -9.84 14.77 -23.88
C TYR A 150 -8.41 15.27 -24.17
N THR A 151 -8.27 16.10 -25.21
CA THR A 151 -6.98 16.59 -25.70
C THR A 151 -6.31 17.64 -24.82
N GLY A 152 -6.99 18.13 -23.77
CA GLY A 152 -6.45 19.10 -22.83
C GLY A 152 -5.52 18.51 -21.77
N LEU A 153 -5.36 17.19 -21.73
CA LEU A 153 -4.48 16.51 -20.79
C LEU A 153 -3.15 16.15 -21.43
N ASP A 154 -2.08 16.35 -20.67
CA ASP A 154 -0.73 15.99 -21.08
C ASP A 154 -0.62 14.50 -21.45
N HIS A 155 0.19 14.19 -22.45
CA HIS A 155 0.35 12.82 -22.93
C HIS A 155 0.86 11.88 -21.84
N ASP A 156 1.77 12.36 -20.98
CA ASP A 156 2.37 11.58 -19.92
C ASP A 156 1.33 11.13 -18.88
N VAL A 157 0.26 11.90 -18.67
CA VAL A 157 -0.87 11.50 -17.82
C VAL A 157 -1.50 10.21 -18.33
N TRP A 158 -1.74 10.12 -19.63
CA TRP A 158 -2.33 8.93 -20.25
C TRP A 158 -1.39 7.74 -20.20
N VAL A 159 -0.09 7.95 -20.48
CA VAL A 159 0.94 6.91 -20.42
C VAL A 159 1.08 6.36 -19.01
N ASN A 160 1.13 7.23 -17.99
CA ASN A 160 1.24 6.83 -16.59
C ASN A 160 -0.01 6.09 -16.10
N LEU A 161 -1.20 6.56 -16.47
CA LEU A 161 -2.45 5.89 -16.14
C LEU A 161 -2.53 4.50 -16.77
N GLN A 162 -2.26 4.40 -18.09
CA GLN A 162 -2.28 3.13 -18.81
C GLN A 162 -1.25 2.15 -18.24
N THR A 163 0.01 2.59 -18.09
CA THR A 163 1.09 1.72 -17.62
C THR A 163 0.85 1.25 -16.19
N GLY A 164 0.38 2.13 -15.30
CA GLY A 164 0.07 1.76 -13.92
C GLY A 164 -1.04 0.71 -13.82
N ILE A 165 -2.12 0.89 -14.58
CA ILE A 165 -3.23 -0.08 -14.63
C ILE A 165 -2.79 -1.40 -15.27
N GLU A 166 -2.04 -1.36 -16.37
CA GLU A 166 -1.51 -2.56 -17.02
C GLU A 166 -0.55 -3.33 -16.12
N ASN A 167 0.27 -2.65 -15.32
CA ASN A 167 1.16 -3.30 -14.36
C ASN A 167 0.36 -4.10 -13.31
N ILE A 168 -0.78 -3.57 -12.87
CA ILE A 168 -1.69 -4.27 -11.95
C ILE A 168 -2.40 -5.43 -12.66
N LEU A 169 -2.97 -5.20 -13.85
CA LEU A 169 -3.67 -6.23 -14.64
C LEU A 169 -2.79 -7.43 -14.97
N ASN A 170 -1.52 -7.18 -15.25
CA ASN A 170 -0.53 -8.20 -15.60
C ASN A 170 0.18 -8.79 -14.38
N LYS A 171 -0.24 -8.43 -13.16
CA LYS A 171 0.39 -8.87 -11.89
C LYS A 171 1.89 -8.59 -11.82
N ALA A 172 2.35 -7.57 -12.56
CA ALA A 172 3.72 -7.06 -12.48
C ALA A 172 3.93 -6.26 -11.20
N SER A 173 2.86 -5.71 -10.63
CA SER A 173 2.81 -5.11 -9.30
C SER A 173 1.75 -5.79 -8.44
N SER A 174 2.03 -5.96 -7.15
CA SER A 174 1.03 -6.37 -6.15
C SER A 174 0.47 -5.19 -5.34
N LYS A 175 0.88 -3.97 -5.70
CA LYS A 175 0.44 -2.73 -5.06
C LYS A 175 -0.84 -2.22 -5.71
N SER A 176 -1.69 -1.58 -4.92
CA SER A 176 -2.77 -0.76 -5.47
C SER A 176 -2.20 0.52 -6.12
N ALA A 177 -3.00 1.19 -6.93
CA ALA A 177 -2.67 2.50 -7.50
C ALA A 177 -3.75 3.51 -7.13
N ASN A 178 -3.33 4.68 -6.65
CA ASN A 178 -4.21 5.78 -6.29
C ASN A 178 -3.96 6.96 -7.22
N TYR A 179 -4.98 7.42 -7.92
CA TYR A 179 -4.90 8.56 -8.83
C TYR A 179 -5.82 9.67 -8.31
N LEU A 180 -5.22 10.77 -7.86
CA LEU A 180 -5.94 11.94 -7.38
C LEU A 180 -6.05 13.00 -8.48
N PHE A 181 -7.26 13.21 -8.97
CA PHE A 181 -7.56 14.20 -9.99
C PHE A 181 -8.01 15.51 -9.35
N ILE A 182 -7.27 16.59 -9.61
CA ILE A 182 -7.62 17.92 -9.11
C ILE A 182 -8.30 18.76 -10.19
N TYR A 183 -9.29 19.56 -9.78
CA TYR A 183 -10.06 20.40 -10.69
C TYR A 183 -10.68 21.61 -9.99
N ASP A 184 -10.97 22.66 -10.75
CA ASP A 184 -11.61 23.88 -10.23
C ASP A 184 -13.08 23.99 -10.68
N HIS A 185 -13.28 23.87 -12.00
CA HIS A 185 -14.56 24.04 -12.68
C HIS A 185 -14.79 22.95 -13.74
N GLY A 186 -16.04 22.81 -14.18
CA GLY A 186 -16.42 21.89 -15.28
C GLY A 186 -16.85 20.50 -14.82
N ASP A 187 -17.27 19.68 -15.78
CA ASP A 187 -17.74 18.31 -15.55
C ASP A 187 -16.58 17.30 -15.50
N VAL A 188 -15.56 17.61 -14.69
CA VAL A 188 -14.41 16.73 -14.48
C VAL A 188 -14.84 15.39 -13.90
N ARG A 189 -15.87 15.39 -13.05
CA ARG A 189 -16.46 14.16 -12.51
C ARG A 189 -16.84 13.18 -13.62
N SER A 190 -17.50 13.64 -14.68
CA SER A 190 -17.86 12.79 -15.81
C SER A 190 -16.63 12.23 -16.55
N ILE A 191 -15.58 13.04 -16.70
CA ILE A 191 -14.32 12.62 -17.34
C ILE A 191 -13.65 11.51 -16.52
N VAL A 192 -13.41 11.76 -15.23
CA VAL A 192 -12.78 10.78 -14.33
C VAL A 192 -13.65 9.53 -14.20
N LYS A 193 -14.98 9.67 -14.16
CA LYS A 193 -15.90 8.53 -14.17
C LYS A 193 -15.79 7.69 -15.44
N LYS A 194 -15.62 8.31 -16.62
CA LYS A 194 -15.37 7.56 -17.86
C LYS A 194 -14.02 6.86 -17.84
N MET A 195 -12.96 7.49 -17.30
CA MET A 195 -11.64 6.87 -17.12
C MET A 195 -11.71 5.66 -16.19
N ALA A 196 -12.36 5.80 -15.02
CA ALA A 196 -12.53 4.74 -14.04
C ALA A 196 -13.43 3.61 -14.58
N THR A 197 -14.50 3.95 -15.32
CA THR A 197 -15.36 2.96 -15.99
C THR A 197 -14.58 2.20 -17.07
N HIS A 198 -13.70 2.87 -17.80
CA HIS A 198 -12.82 2.22 -18.77
C HIS A 198 -11.84 1.28 -18.07
N ALA A 199 -11.18 1.73 -17.00
CA ALA A 199 -10.30 0.89 -16.18
C ALA A 199 -11.04 -0.37 -15.70
N ALA A 200 -12.25 -0.21 -15.14
CA ALA A 200 -13.06 -1.31 -14.64
C ALA A 200 -13.36 -2.38 -15.71
N LYS A 201 -13.51 -1.98 -16.98
CA LYS A 201 -13.70 -2.91 -18.11
C LYS A 201 -12.41 -3.64 -18.53
N CYS A 202 -11.25 -3.10 -18.18
CA CYS A 202 -9.98 -3.77 -18.41
C CYS A 202 -9.73 -4.87 -17.37
N PHE A 203 -10.23 -4.68 -16.14
CA PHE A 203 -10.43 -5.77 -15.19
C PHE A 203 -11.60 -6.62 -15.69
N ASP A 204 -11.57 -7.94 -15.42
CA ASP A 204 -12.50 -8.88 -16.02
C ASP A 204 -13.94 -8.34 -16.00
N ASN A 205 -14.62 -8.30 -17.16
CA ASN A 205 -15.89 -7.60 -17.44
C ASN A 205 -17.07 -7.91 -16.49
N SER A 206 -16.87 -8.78 -15.50
CA SER A 206 -17.82 -9.15 -14.46
C SER A 206 -17.90 -8.18 -13.29
N GLN A 207 -16.88 -7.34 -13.04
CA GLN A 207 -16.88 -6.43 -11.89
C GLN A 207 -17.19 -4.98 -12.30
N PRO A 208 -18.28 -4.37 -11.79
CA PRO A 208 -18.63 -2.99 -12.11
C PRO A 208 -17.75 -2.01 -11.33
N LEU A 209 -17.59 -0.79 -11.84
CA LEU A 209 -17.03 0.33 -11.10
C LEU A 209 -17.80 0.55 -9.79
N ALA A 210 -17.09 0.61 -8.68
CA ALA A 210 -17.65 1.03 -7.40
C ALA A 210 -17.50 2.55 -7.25
N GLU A 211 -18.59 3.28 -7.04
CA GLU A 211 -18.58 4.71 -6.79
C GLU A 211 -18.92 4.96 -5.32
N MET A 212 -18.10 5.77 -4.65
CA MET A 212 -18.30 6.23 -3.28
C MET A 212 -18.30 7.75 -3.25
N GLY A 213 -19.13 8.35 -2.39
CA GLY A 213 -19.20 9.80 -2.24
C GLY A 213 -19.73 10.20 -0.87
N LYS A 214 -20.26 11.42 -0.76
CA LYS A 214 -20.71 12.02 0.50
C LYS A 214 -21.43 11.05 1.44
N ASP A 215 -22.44 10.34 0.95
CA ASP A 215 -23.33 9.53 1.77
C ASP A 215 -22.64 8.27 2.33
N ASP A 216 -21.56 7.83 1.69
CA ASP A 216 -20.73 6.72 2.18
C ASP A 216 -19.86 7.13 3.37
N PHE A 217 -19.45 8.41 3.43
CA PHE A 217 -18.59 8.96 4.48
C PHE A 217 -19.36 9.75 5.56
N ASN A 218 -20.57 10.25 5.29
CA ASN A 218 -21.30 11.15 6.20
C ASN A 218 -22.43 10.49 7.01
N SER A 219 -22.59 9.17 6.98
CA SER A 219 -23.66 8.54 7.76
C SER A 219 -23.38 8.64 9.26
N LYS A 220 -24.40 8.88 10.08
CA LYS A 220 -24.26 9.03 11.54
C LYS A 220 -23.58 7.81 12.18
N GLU A 221 -23.89 6.62 11.67
CA GLU A 221 -23.30 5.36 12.12
C GLU A 221 -21.79 5.29 11.81
N VAL A 222 -21.39 5.82 10.65
CA VAL A 222 -20.00 5.86 10.19
C VAL A 222 -19.13 6.81 11.02
N ILE A 223 -19.68 7.95 11.45
CA ILE A 223 -18.96 8.91 12.31
C ILE A 223 -18.71 8.32 13.71
N THR A 224 -19.62 7.46 14.19
CA THR A 224 -19.53 6.89 15.55
C THR A 224 -18.68 5.63 15.64
N ASP A 225 -18.51 4.88 14.55
CA ASP A 225 -17.85 3.58 14.54
C ASP A 225 -16.97 3.39 13.31
N PHE A 226 -15.68 3.61 13.51
CA PHE A 226 -14.64 3.41 12.50
C PHE A 226 -14.55 1.95 11.99
N GLY A 227 -14.90 0.96 12.82
CA GLY A 227 -14.89 -0.43 12.38
C GLY A 227 -15.91 -0.69 11.27
N LYS A 228 -17.11 -0.14 11.44
CA LYS A 228 -18.22 -0.31 10.48
C LYS A 228 -17.96 0.34 9.13
N ILE A 229 -17.35 1.52 9.10
CA ILE A 229 -17.01 2.17 7.81
C ILE A 229 -15.98 1.32 7.05
N VAL A 230 -14.98 0.77 7.74
CA VAL A 230 -13.98 -0.10 7.12
C VAL A 230 -14.60 -1.38 6.59
N GLU A 231 -15.51 -2.03 7.33
CA GLU A 231 -16.22 -3.22 6.86
C GLU A 231 -17.08 -2.93 5.62
N ARG A 232 -17.80 -1.80 5.61
CA ARG A 232 -18.57 -1.35 4.45
C ARG A 232 -17.68 -1.16 3.22
N PHE A 233 -16.54 -0.49 3.38
CA PHE A 233 -15.60 -0.26 2.28
C PHE A 233 -14.97 -1.55 1.78
N LYS A 234 -14.61 -2.47 2.68
CA LYS A 234 -14.16 -3.81 2.30
C LYS A 234 -15.21 -4.54 1.47
N ALA A 235 -16.48 -4.51 1.88
CA ALA A 235 -17.55 -5.16 1.13
C ALA A 235 -17.78 -4.57 -0.27
N ILE A 236 -17.58 -3.25 -0.44
CA ILE A 236 -17.62 -2.57 -1.75
C ILE A 236 -16.42 -3.00 -2.60
N ILE A 237 -15.22 -2.97 -2.03
CA ILE A 237 -13.96 -3.30 -2.70
C ILE A 237 -13.86 -4.79 -3.04
N GLU A 238 -14.47 -5.69 -2.27
CA GLU A 238 -14.54 -7.11 -2.61
C GLU A 238 -15.31 -7.37 -3.90
N ARG A 239 -16.15 -6.44 -4.34
CA ARG A 239 -16.98 -6.58 -5.54
C ARG A 239 -16.45 -5.81 -6.75
N SER A 240 -15.40 -5.00 -6.57
CA SER A 240 -14.82 -4.18 -7.63
C SER A 240 -13.30 -4.11 -7.55
N ASN A 241 -12.65 -4.17 -8.71
CA ASN A 241 -11.24 -3.84 -8.85
C ASN A 241 -10.96 -2.34 -8.94
N VAL A 242 -11.98 -1.55 -9.29
CA VAL A 242 -11.83 -0.11 -9.50
C VAL A 242 -12.84 0.64 -8.65
N VAL A 243 -12.32 1.59 -7.88
CA VAL A 243 -13.11 2.45 -7.01
C VAL A 243 -12.96 3.88 -7.49
N LEU A 244 -14.08 4.62 -7.51
CA LEU A 244 -14.11 6.07 -7.68
C LEU A 244 -14.63 6.72 -6.41
N ILE A 245 -13.78 7.50 -5.73
CA ILE A 245 -14.16 8.34 -4.59
C ILE A 245 -14.38 9.76 -5.11
N VAL A 246 -15.65 10.16 -5.14
CA VAL A 246 -16.09 11.44 -5.69
C VAL A 246 -15.98 12.52 -4.63
N ASN A 247 -15.41 13.65 -5.05
CA ASN A 247 -15.30 14.90 -4.33
C ASN A 247 -14.80 14.77 -2.88
N LEU A 248 -13.48 14.62 -2.72
CA LEU A 248 -12.84 14.51 -1.40
C LEU A 248 -13.18 15.68 -0.46
N ASN A 249 -13.54 16.86 -0.99
CA ASN A 249 -14.02 18.00 -0.20
C ASN A 249 -15.25 17.66 0.66
N GLU A 250 -16.01 16.62 0.30
CA GLU A 250 -17.21 16.17 1.01
C GLU A 250 -16.93 15.03 2.01
N VAL A 251 -15.67 14.59 2.15
CA VAL A 251 -15.25 13.59 3.13
C VAL A 251 -14.88 14.28 4.45
N PRO A 252 -15.64 14.08 5.54
CA PRO A 252 -15.33 14.67 6.84
C PRO A 252 -14.01 14.15 7.39
N GLY A 253 -13.24 15.01 8.07
CA GLY A 253 -11.99 14.63 8.71
C GLY A 253 -12.15 13.48 9.71
N GLU A 254 -13.30 13.38 10.39
CA GLU A 254 -13.63 12.27 11.30
C GLU A 254 -13.61 10.89 10.63
N THR A 255 -13.86 10.85 9.32
CA THR A 255 -14.01 9.60 8.56
C THR A 255 -12.94 9.45 7.48
N ALA A 256 -12.19 10.52 7.19
CA ALA A 256 -11.07 10.52 6.27
C ALA A 256 -9.99 9.50 6.67
N GLU A 257 -9.84 9.18 7.96
CA GLU A 257 -8.94 8.11 8.41
C GLU A 257 -9.22 6.76 7.73
N ALA A 258 -10.46 6.49 7.31
CA ALA A 258 -10.81 5.22 6.66
C ALA A 258 -10.17 5.07 5.28
N LEU A 259 -9.78 6.18 4.66
CA LEU A 259 -9.02 6.18 3.41
C LEU A 259 -7.63 5.57 3.58
N HIS A 260 -7.07 5.48 4.80
CA HIS A 260 -5.86 4.68 5.04
C HIS A 260 -6.02 3.25 4.57
N VAL A 261 -7.20 2.67 4.78
CA VAL A 261 -7.45 1.26 4.43
C VAL A 261 -7.70 1.10 2.93
N ILE A 262 -8.37 2.08 2.31
CA ILE A 262 -8.68 2.02 0.87
C ILE A 262 -7.45 2.31 0.02
N CYS A 263 -6.69 3.34 0.39
CA CYS A 263 -5.57 3.87 -0.37
C CYS A 263 -4.21 3.30 0.08
N ASP A 264 -4.17 2.23 0.89
CA ASP A 264 -2.91 1.57 1.24
C ASP A 264 -2.30 0.91 0.00
N THR A 265 -1.15 1.39 -0.46
CA THR A 265 -0.42 0.82 -1.60
C THR A 265 0.47 -0.35 -1.20
N GLU A 266 0.83 -0.47 0.09
CA GLU A 266 1.69 -1.54 0.60
C GLU A 266 0.88 -2.73 1.11
N ASN A 267 -0.23 -2.47 1.80
CA ASN A 267 -1.15 -3.49 2.30
C ASN A 267 -2.61 -3.24 1.85
N PRO A 268 -2.88 -3.19 0.53
CA PRO A 268 -4.22 -2.91 0.06
C PRO A 268 -5.19 -4.01 0.49
N ILE A 269 -6.47 -3.64 0.67
CA ILE A 269 -7.58 -4.60 0.86
C ILE A 269 -7.57 -5.68 -0.23
N ARG A 270 -7.18 -5.28 -1.44
CA ARG A 270 -7.09 -6.12 -2.63
C ARG A 270 -5.86 -5.74 -3.45
N LYS A 271 -5.04 -6.73 -3.84
CA LYS A 271 -3.76 -6.52 -4.56
C LYS A 271 -3.90 -5.90 -5.95
N ASP A 272 -5.08 -6.02 -6.54
CA ASP A 272 -5.44 -5.53 -7.87
C ASP A 272 -6.49 -4.42 -7.81
N LEU A 273 -6.37 -3.54 -6.81
CA LEU A 273 -7.22 -2.38 -6.60
C LEU A 273 -6.65 -1.14 -7.30
N VAL A 274 -7.50 -0.42 -8.03
CA VAL A 274 -7.21 0.91 -8.56
C VAL A 274 -8.21 1.89 -7.97
N VAL A 275 -7.72 2.97 -7.37
CA VAL A 275 -8.55 3.99 -6.73
C VAL A 275 -8.41 5.29 -7.52
N PHE A 276 -9.52 5.79 -8.04
CA PHE A 276 -9.66 7.11 -8.62
C PHE A 276 -10.25 8.03 -7.56
N LEU A 277 -9.61 9.15 -7.28
CA LEU A 277 -10.09 10.15 -6.33
C LEU A 277 -10.23 11.49 -7.05
N THR A 278 -11.20 12.30 -6.67
CA THR A 278 -11.33 13.66 -7.22
C THR A 278 -11.33 14.68 -6.09
N LEU A 279 -10.58 15.77 -6.25
CA LEU A 279 -10.53 16.89 -5.30
C LEU A 279 -10.79 18.19 -6.05
N ARG A 280 -11.77 18.96 -5.56
CA ARG A 280 -12.04 20.29 -6.06
C ARG A 280 -11.16 21.30 -5.32
N MET A 281 -10.40 22.09 -6.06
CA MET A 281 -9.57 23.16 -5.51
C MET A 281 -9.40 24.30 -6.52
N PRO A 282 -9.08 25.53 -6.07
CA PRO A 282 -8.79 26.65 -6.97
C PRO A 282 -7.67 26.33 -7.95
N THR A 283 -7.72 26.94 -9.14
CA THR A 283 -6.69 26.78 -10.17
C THR A 283 -5.29 27.14 -9.65
N ILE A 284 -4.36 26.20 -9.75
CA ILE A 284 -2.96 26.36 -9.34
C ILE A 284 -2.15 26.92 -10.52
N ALA A 285 -1.61 28.14 -10.40
CA ALA A 285 -0.82 28.78 -11.44
C ALA A 285 0.66 28.88 -11.02
N ASN A 286 1.57 28.30 -11.82
CA ASN A 286 3.04 28.40 -11.63
C ASN A 286 3.59 27.92 -10.27
N GLU A 287 2.89 27.01 -9.61
CA GLU A 287 3.27 26.48 -8.30
C GLU A 287 3.44 24.94 -8.34
N ASN A 288 4.08 24.42 -7.29
CA ASN A 288 4.19 22.98 -7.10
C ASN A 288 2.80 22.39 -6.78
N VAL A 289 2.23 21.71 -7.77
CA VAL A 289 0.89 21.10 -7.67
C VAL A 289 0.79 20.14 -6.49
N GLN A 290 1.82 19.34 -6.24
CA GLN A 290 1.83 18.37 -5.14
C GLN A 290 1.69 19.08 -3.80
N GLU A 291 2.53 20.09 -3.55
CA GLU A 291 2.56 20.86 -2.30
C GLU A 291 1.21 21.53 -2.02
N LYS A 292 0.58 22.14 -3.04
CA LYS A 292 -0.74 22.79 -2.89
C LYS A 292 -1.86 21.79 -2.60
N VAL A 293 -1.77 20.58 -3.13
CA VAL A 293 -2.72 19.51 -2.81
C VAL A 293 -2.57 19.05 -1.37
N GLU A 294 -1.34 18.86 -0.92
CA GLU A 294 -1.05 18.46 0.46
C GLU A 294 -1.55 19.52 1.45
N GLU A 295 -1.26 20.80 1.20
CA GLU A 295 -1.78 21.93 2.01
C GLU A 295 -3.32 21.95 2.11
N GLU A 296 -4.02 21.75 1.00
CA GLU A 296 -5.49 21.77 1.01
C GLU A 296 -6.07 20.55 1.75
N LEU A 297 -5.45 19.37 1.61
CA LEU A 297 -5.84 18.17 2.37
C LEU A 297 -5.55 18.33 3.88
N GLU A 298 -4.41 18.94 4.24
CA GLU A 298 -4.09 19.27 5.63
C GLU A 298 -5.12 20.21 6.23
N LYS A 299 -5.52 21.25 5.50
CA LYS A 299 -6.56 22.18 5.93
C LYS A 299 -7.92 21.51 6.10
N MET A 300 -8.28 20.58 5.22
CA MET A 300 -9.56 19.86 5.28
C MET A 300 -9.65 18.92 6.49
N TRP A 301 -8.58 18.21 6.83
CA TRP A 301 -8.64 17.11 7.80
C TRP A 301 -7.83 17.36 9.09
N GLY A 302 -6.91 18.33 9.11
CA GLY A 302 -5.98 18.56 10.21
C GLY A 302 -6.62 19.04 11.51
N SER A 303 -7.84 19.58 11.46
CA SER A 303 -8.60 19.89 12.68
C SER A 303 -9.17 18.65 13.39
N LYS A 304 -9.19 17.49 12.72
CA LYS A 304 -9.81 16.25 13.20
C LYS A 304 -8.83 15.09 13.34
N LEU A 305 -7.77 15.09 12.54
CA LEU A 305 -6.74 14.06 12.56
C LEU A 305 -5.45 14.59 13.18
N THR A 306 -4.82 13.76 14.01
CA THR A 306 -3.49 14.04 14.56
C THR A 306 -2.41 13.90 13.48
N ASP A 307 -1.29 14.62 13.60
CA ASP A 307 -0.22 14.65 12.61
C ASP A 307 0.30 13.26 12.20
N ASN A 308 0.42 12.35 13.18
CA ASN A 308 0.87 10.97 12.95
C ASN A 308 -0.11 10.12 12.12
N LYS A 309 -1.35 10.56 11.97
CA LYS A 309 -2.37 9.95 11.10
C LYS A 309 -2.54 10.74 9.81
N LEU A 310 -2.49 12.07 9.89
CA LEU A 310 -2.75 12.98 8.78
C LEU A 310 -1.68 12.88 7.71
N GLY A 311 -0.40 13.04 8.06
CA GLY A 311 0.69 13.00 7.09
C GLY A 311 0.69 11.70 6.27
N PRO A 312 0.69 10.52 6.92
CA PRO A 312 0.64 9.25 6.19
C PRO A 312 -0.66 9.04 5.39
N LEU A 313 -1.77 9.69 5.76
CA LEU A 313 -3.01 9.64 4.98
C LEU A 313 -2.84 10.41 3.68
N ILE A 314 -2.34 11.64 3.78
CA ILE A 314 -2.10 12.53 2.66
C ILE A 314 -1.14 11.88 1.67
N THR A 315 -0.02 11.32 2.13
CA THR A 315 0.93 10.61 1.27
C THR A 315 0.27 9.49 0.46
N ARG A 316 -0.68 8.74 1.05
CA ARG A 316 -1.38 7.65 0.36
C ARG A 316 -2.40 8.16 -0.66
N VAL A 317 -3.15 9.19 -0.28
CA VAL A 317 -4.22 9.79 -1.11
C VAL A 317 -3.62 10.57 -2.29
N ALA A 318 -2.51 11.26 -2.08
CA ALA A 318 -1.83 12.09 -3.06
C ALA A 318 -0.59 11.40 -3.68
N ASP A 319 -0.58 10.06 -3.77
CA ASP A 319 0.53 9.29 -4.34
C ASP A 319 0.79 9.63 -5.83
N SER A 320 -0.29 9.82 -6.60
CA SER A 320 -0.22 10.30 -7.98
C SER A 320 -1.26 11.39 -8.22
N VAL A 321 -0.82 12.65 -8.28
CA VAL A 321 -1.68 13.81 -8.54
C VAL A 321 -1.74 14.12 -10.03
N ILE A 322 -2.95 14.24 -10.57
CA ILE A 322 -3.23 14.60 -11.96
C ILE A 322 -3.99 15.93 -11.99
N ASN A 323 -3.36 16.93 -12.59
CA ASN A 323 -3.94 18.27 -12.71
C ASN A 323 -4.85 18.37 -13.95
N LEU A 324 -6.17 18.47 -13.73
CA LEU A 324 -7.16 18.68 -14.80
C LEU A 324 -7.58 20.16 -14.96
N GLN A 325 -6.95 21.07 -14.22
CA GLN A 325 -7.19 22.51 -14.30
C GLN A 325 -6.49 23.15 -15.51
N GLN A 326 -5.50 22.47 -16.08
CA GLN A 326 -4.75 22.96 -17.22
C GLN A 326 -5.60 22.91 -18.50
N LYS A 327 -5.65 24.03 -19.20
CA LYS A 327 -6.27 24.18 -20.51
C LYS A 327 -5.30 24.89 -21.43
#